data_AF-A0A934GI58-F1
#
_entry.id   AF-A0A934GI58-F1
#
_cell.length_a   1.000
_cell.length_b   1.000
_cell.length_c   1.000
_cell.angle_alpha   90.00
_cell.angle_beta   90.00
_cell.angle_gamma   90.00
#
_symmetry.space_group_name_H-M   'P 1'
#
loop_
_entity.id
_entity.type
_entity.pdbx_description
1 polymer ?
#
loop_
_entity_poly.entity_id
_entity_poly.type
_entity_poly.pdbx_seq_one_letter_code
_entity_poly.pdbx_strand_id
1 'polypeptide(L)'
;MWANTCWGFLSLAVTFALARLSMIWTSGHEQWGAWLEWAAAVCAAISMLCFLWPLLSRNEWLHLRKKKIPFRRAATMAYEQLRATDSIWAKVADRFGAELGKTKEEGILLYMAGALQTRGIPLYGKHPPSQQHELIALDEFKRGGFGDGGNEFHYHGDKSPKYVELAVKACDLRKIISGMKKVSSDAIGRWN
;
A
#
# COMPACT_ATOMS: atom_id res chain seq x y z
N MET A 1 -16.82 1.11 -3.78
CA MET A 1 -16.85 1.47 -5.22
C MET A 1 -18.24 1.90 -5.68
N TRP A 2 -19.32 1.23 -5.25
CA TRP A 2 -20.71 1.55 -5.64
C TRP A 2 -21.25 2.92 -5.19
N ALA A 3 -20.79 3.45 -4.05
CA ALA A 3 -21.29 4.73 -3.55
C ALA A 3 -21.01 5.89 -4.53
N ASN A 4 -19.80 6.00 -5.07
CA ASN A 4 -19.41 7.16 -5.90
C ASN A 4 -20.11 7.20 -7.26
N THR A 5 -20.47 6.05 -7.83
CA THR A 5 -21.24 5.97 -9.08
C THR A 5 -22.69 6.42 -8.88
N CYS A 6 -23.32 6.11 -7.73
CA CYS A 6 -24.68 6.55 -7.44
C CYS A 6 -24.78 8.08 -7.34
N TRP A 7 -23.81 8.74 -6.71
CA TRP A 7 -23.76 10.21 -6.63
C TRP A 7 -23.60 10.87 -8.02
N GLY A 8 -22.86 10.24 -8.93
CA GLY A 8 -22.70 10.72 -10.31
C GLY A 8 -24.03 10.75 -11.08
N PHE A 9 -24.84 9.70 -10.98
CA PHE A 9 -26.15 9.64 -11.64
C PHE A 9 -27.16 10.62 -11.02
N LEU A 10 -27.13 10.78 -9.71
CA LEU A 10 -28.00 11.71 -8.99
C LEU A 10 -27.71 13.16 -9.40
N SER A 11 -26.43 13.51 -9.49
CA SER A 11 -25.98 14.83 -9.96
C SER A 11 -26.40 15.10 -11.42
N LEU A 12 -26.29 14.09 -12.29
CA LEU A 12 -26.72 14.20 -13.69
C LEU A 12 -28.24 14.46 -13.79
N ALA A 13 -29.04 13.74 -13.01
CA ALA A 13 -30.49 13.90 -12.96
C ALA A 13 -30.89 15.31 -12.47
N VAL A 14 -30.22 15.84 -11.45
CA VAL A 14 -30.43 17.20 -10.95
C VAL A 14 -30.07 18.23 -12.02
N THR A 15 -28.97 18.04 -12.75
CA THR A 15 -28.55 18.94 -13.84
C THR A 15 -29.62 19.00 -14.94
N PHE A 16 -30.16 17.86 -15.36
CA PHE A 16 -31.25 17.81 -16.34
C PHE A 16 -32.55 18.44 -15.83
N ALA A 17 -32.90 18.25 -14.56
CA ALA A 17 -34.08 18.85 -13.95
C ALA A 17 -33.97 20.39 -13.91
N LEU A 18 -32.81 20.91 -13.51
CA LEU A 18 -32.55 22.36 -13.49
C LEU A 18 -32.54 22.97 -14.90
N ALA A 19 -31.94 22.31 -15.88
CA ALA A 19 -31.94 22.76 -17.27
C ALA A 19 -33.35 22.77 -17.88
N ARG A 20 -34.22 21.83 -17.49
CA ARG A 20 -35.62 21.83 -17.94
C ARG A 20 -36.44 22.93 -17.26
N LEU A 21 -36.19 23.20 -15.98
CA LEU A 21 -36.84 24.28 -15.24
C LEU A 21 -36.44 25.67 -15.76
N SER A 22 -35.19 25.86 -16.18
CA SER A 22 -34.75 27.15 -16.76
C SER A 22 -35.48 27.46 -18.07
N MET A 23 -35.74 26.45 -18.92
CA MET A 23 -36.50 26.64 -20.17
C MET A 23 -37.96 27.06 -19.97
N ILE A 24 -38.57 26.71 -18.82
CA ILE A 24 -39.97 27.04 -18.52
C ILE A 24 -40.11 28.47 -17.98
N TRP A 25 -39.04 29.03 -17.41
CA TRP A 25 -39.09 30.27 -16.62
C TRP A 25 -38.49 31.51 -17.30
N THR A 26 -38.05 31.37 -18.56
CA THR A 26 -37.48 32.47 -19.36
C THR A 26 -38.49 33.52 -19.82
N SER A 27 -39.79 33.37 -19.55
CA SER A 27 -40.83 34.29 -20.04
C SER A 27 -41.21 35.45 -19.10
N GLY A 28 -40.34 35.88 -18.17
CA GLY A 28 -40.65 37.07 -17.35
C GLY A 28 -39.68 37.50 -16.24
N HIS A 29 -38.61 36.77 -15.95
CA HIS A 29 -37.67 37.09 -14.86
C HIS A 29 -36.20 36.82 -15.23
N GLU A 30 -35.57 37.77 -15.92
CA GLU A 30 -34.20 37.64 -16.44
C GLU A 30 -33.13 37.35 -15.37
N GLN A 31 -33.28 37.90 -14.16
CA GLN A 31 -32.31 37.67 -13.07
C GLN A 31 -32.27 36.22 -12.57
N TRP A 32 -33.38 35.49 -12.62
CA TRP A 32 -33.43 34.10 -12.16
C TRP A 32 -32.83 33.12 -13.17
N GLY A 33 -32.92 33.45 -14.47
CA GLY A 33 -32.33 32.63 -15.54
C GLY A 33 -30.81 32.51 -15.41
N ALA A 34 -30.12 33.63 -15.21
CA ALA A 34 -28.66 33.64 -15.07
C ALA A 34 -28.18 32.82 -13.86
N TRP A 35 -28.87 32.90 -12.72
CA TRP A 35 -28.50 32.13 -11.53
C TRP A 35 -28.66 30.61 -11.74
N LEU A 36 -29.73 30.20 -12.43
CA LEU A 36 -29.97 28.79 -12.76
C LEU A 36 -28.94 28.23 -13.75
N GLU A 37 -28.51 29.03 -14.73
CA GLU A 37 -27.44 28.63 -15.67
C GLU A 37 -26.11 28.40 -14.94
N TRP A 38 -25.73 29.30 -14.03
CA TRP A 38 -24.54 29.13 -13.20
C TRP A 38 -24.63 27.90 -12.30
N ALA A 39 -25.78 27.67 -11.66
CA ALA A 39 -26.00 26.49 -10.84
C ALA A 39 -25.86 25.18 -11.65
N ALA A 40 -26.43 25.14 -12.86
CA ALA A 40 -26.30 24.00 -13.76
C ALA A 40 -24.85 23.76 -14.19
N ALA A 41 -24.10 24.82 -14.52
CA ALA A 41 -22.70 24.73 -14.89
C ALA A 41 -21.82 24.18 -13.74
N VAL A 42 -22.04 24.64 -12.51
CA VAL A 42 -21.33 24.15 -11.32
C VAL A 42 -21.66 22.68 -11.05
N CYS A 43 -22.94 22.28 -11.14
CA CYS A 43 -23.34 20.87 -11.01
C CYS A 43 -22.69 19.98 -12.08
N ALA A 44 -22.63 20.45 -13.33
CA ALA A 44 -21.96 19.72 -14.41
C ALA A 44 -20.45 19.55 -14.14
N ALA A 45 -19.77 20.61 -13.67
CA ALA A 45 -18.35 20.56 -13.33
C ALA A 45 -18.05 19.60 -12.17
N ILE A 46 -18.86 19.63 -11.11
CA ILE A 46 -18.74 18.69 -9.97
C ILE A 46 -18.95 17.25 -10.44
N SER A 47 -19.97 17.02 -11.27
CA SER A 47 -20.24 15.69 -11.85
C SER A 47 -19.04 15.20 -12.65
N MET A 48 -18.48 16.05 -13.50
CA MET A 48 -17.32 15.72 -14.32
C MET A 48 -16.09 15.39 -13.46
N LEU A 49 -15.85 16.14 -12.38
CA LEU A 49 -14.81 15.83 -11.40
C LEU A 49 -15.05 14.48 -10.73
N CYS A 50 -16.28 14.17 -10.31
CA CYS A 50 -16.62 12.87 -9.70
C CYS A 50 -16.43 11.70 -10.68
N PHE A 51 -16.74 11.87 -11.96
CA PHE A 51 -16.52 10.84 -13.00
C PHE A 51 -15.06 10.70 -13.42
N LEU A 52 -14.29 11.79 -13.42
CA LEU A 52 -12.86 11.80 -13.74
C LEU A 52 -11.98 11.38 -12.55
N TRP A 53 -12.47 11.48 -11.32
CA TRP A 53 -11.72 11.12 -10.11
C TRP A 53 -11.24 9.65 -10.08
N PRO A 54 -12.05 8.64 -10.45
CA PRO A 54 -11.58 7.27 -10.60
C PRO A 54 -10.48 7.11 -11.66
N LEU A 55 -10.48 7.92 -12.72
CA LEU A 55 -9.46 7.89 -13.76
C LEU A 55 -8.15 8.54 -13.31
N LEU A 56 -8.23 9.71 -12.65
CA LEU A 56 -7.09 10.40 -12.06
C LEU A 56 -6.43 9.57 -10.95
N SER A 57 -7.23 9.03 -10.03
CA SER A 57 -6.72 8.17 -8.96
C SER A 57 -6.03 6.92 -9.50
N ARG A 58 -6.47 6.38 -10.65
CA ARG A 58 -5.85 5.21 -11.30
C ARG A 58 -4.35 5.42 -11.55
N ASN A 59 -3.93 6.63 -11.89
CA ASN A 59 -2.53 6.97 -12.16
C ASN A 59 -1.68 7.00 -10.88
N GLU A 60 -2.19 7.56 -9.79
CA GLU A 60 -1.51 7.49 -8.48
C GLU A 60 -1.35 6.05 -7.99
N TRP A 61 -2.38 5.21 -8.17
CA TRP A 61 -2.30 3.78 -7.83
C TRP A 61 -1.20 3.06 -8.63
N LEU A 62 -0.98 3.44 -9.89
CA LEU A 62 0.07 2.85 -10.74
C LEU A 62 1.48 3.27 -10.29
N HIS A 63 1.68 4.53 -9.91
CA HIS A 63 2.96 4.99 -9.38
C HIS A 63 3.31 4.32 -8.05
N LEU A 64 2.34 4.16 -7.14
CA LEU A 64 2.55 3.45 -5.87
C LEU A 64 2.79 1.94 -6.05
N ARG A 65 2.26 1.33 -7.12
CA ARG A 65 2.53 -0.07 -7.47
C ARG A 65 3.95 -0.32 -7.94
N LYS A 66 4.61 0.68 -8.56
CA LYS A 66 5.98 0.56 -9.07
C LYS A 66 7.04 0.97 -8.05
N LYS A 67 6.67 1.72 -7.01
CA LYS A 67 7.63 2.18 -5.99
C LYS A 67 8.20 0.98 -5.22
N LYS A 68 9.49 0.73 -5.44
CA LYS A 68 10.30 -0.19 -4.66
C LYS A 68 10.81 0.54 -3.40
N ILE A 69 10.76 -0.14 -2.26
CA ILE A 69 11.27 0.34 -0.97
C ILE A 69 12.42 -0.61 -0.58
N PRO A 70 13.57 -0.09 -0.10
CA PRO A 70 14.62 -0.92 0.46
C PRO A 70 14.08 -1.87 1.53
N PHE A 71 14.49 -3.14 1.48
CA PHE A 71 13.87 -4.18 2.30
C PHE A 71 14.14 -3.99 3.78
N ARG A 72 15.33 -3.51 4.15
CA ARG A 72 15.63 -3.05 5.51
C ARG A 72 14.61 -2.02 6.01
N ARG A 73 14.29 -1.00 5.20
CA ARG A 73 13.28 0.01 5.54
C ARG A 73 11.87 -0.60 5.62
N ALA A 74 11.57 -1.57 4.77
CA ALA A 74 10.30 -2.30 4.82
C ALA A 74 10.15 -3.12 6.12
N ALA A 75 11.22 -3.77 6.59
CA ALA A 75 11.25 -4.48 7.87
C ALA A 75 11.04 -3.51 9.04
N THR A 76 11.68 -2.34 9.03
CA THR A 76 11.45 -1.27 10.02
C THR A 76 9.98 -0.84 10.04
N MET A 77 9.41 -0.52 8.87
CA MET A 77 8.01 -0.10 8.76
C MET A 77 7.03 -1.19 9.22
N ALA A 78 7.33 -2.46 8.93
CA ALA A 78 6.52 -3.58 9.40
C ALA A 78 6.56 -3.69 10.93
N TYR A 79 7.76 -3.60 11.52
CA TYR A 79 7.93 -3.59 12.97
C TYR A 79 7.16 -2.45 13.65
N GLU A 80 7.38 -1.21 13.23
CA GLU A 80 6.70 -0.03 13.79
C GLU A 80 5.18 -0.18 13.74
N GLN A 81 4.63 -0.59 12.60
CA GLN A 81 3.19 -0.71 12.43
C GLN A 81 2.57 -1.87 13.19
N LEU A 82 3.31 -2.98 13.37
CA LEU A 82 2.86 -4.15 14.12
C LEU A 82 2.98 -3.92 15.63
N ARG A 83 4.02 -3.21 16.06
CA ARG A 83 4.23 -2.80 17.45
C ARG A 83 3.15 -1.81 17.91
N ALA A 84 2.76 -0.87 17.05
CA ALA A 84 1.68 0.08 17.33
C ALA A 84 0.31 -0.59 17.57
N THR A 85 0.12 -1.83 17.10
CA THR A 85 -1.10 -2.62 17.31
C THR A 85 -0.91 -3.79 18.27
N ASP A 86 0.17 -3.78 19.06
CA ASP A 86 0.54 -4.82 20.03
C ASP A 86 0.55 -6.25 19.42
N SER A 87 0.99 -6.36 18.17
CA SER A 87 0.94 -7.62 17.41
C SER A 87 1.86 -8.69 18.00
N ILE A 88 1.43 -9.96 17.96
CA ILE A 88 2.27 -11.12 18.35
C ILE A 88 3.62 -11.09 17.61
N TRP A 89 3.63 -10.72 16.33
CA TRP A 89 4.86 -10.62 15.55
C TRP A 89 5.85 -9.63 16.15
N ALA A 90 5.38 -8.47 16.62
CA ALA A 90 6.24 -7.48 17.26
C ALA A 90 6.75 -7.95 18.62
N LYS A 91 5.90 -8.62 19.42
CA LYS A 91 6.29 -9.21 20.72
C LYS A 91 7.37 -10.29 20.56
N VAL A 92 7.23 -11.14 19.55
CA VAL A 92 8.22 -12.18 19.24
C VAL A 92 9.51 -11.54 18.74
N ALA A 93 9.43 -10.52 17.89
CA ALA A 93 10.60 -9.74 17.46
C ALA A 93 11.34 -9.12 18.66
N ASP A 94 10.61 -8.52 19.61
CA ASP A 94 11.19 -7.90 20.81
C ASP A 94 11.87 -8.91 21.74
N ARG A 95 11.35 -10.14 21.78
CA ARG A 95 11.88 -11.24 22.59
C ARG A 95 13.13 -11.86 21.98
N PHE A 96 13.09 -12.20 20.69
CA PHE A 96 14.17 -12.93 20.02
C PHE A 96 15.16 -12.05 19.26
N GLY A 97 14.90 -10.74 19.17
CA GLY A 97 15.75 -9.82 18.42
C GLY A 97 17.18 -9.72 18.94
N ALA A 98 17.45 -10.03 20.20
CA ALA A 98 18.83 -10.04 20.72
C ALA A 98 19.64 -11.27 20.25
N GLU A 99 18.99 -12.34 19.82
CA GLU A 99 19.65 -13.62 19.47
C GLU A 99 20.02 -13.72 17.98
N LEU A 100 19.38 -12.90 17.12
CA LEU A 100 19.47 -13.04 15.67
C LEU A 100 20.50 -12.10 15.01
N GLY A 101 20.91 -11.03 15.68
CA GLY A 101 21.79 -10.00 15.10
C GLY A 101 22.93 -9.62 16.04
N LYS A 102 23.83 -8.74 15.58
CA LYS A 102 24.94 -8.23 16.42
C LYS A 102 24.42 -7.27 17.49
N THR A 103 23.33 -6.59 17.18
CA THR A 103 22.58 -5.73 18.10
C THR A 103 21.13 -6.18 18.16
N LYS A 104 20.45 -5.82 19.25
CA LYS A 104 19.00 -6.10 19.40
C LYS A 104 18.18 -5.49 18.26
N GLU A 105 18.52 -4.28 17.83
CA GLU A 105 17.83 -3.61 16.72
C GLU A 105 18.03 -4.37 15.41
N GLU A 106 19.26 -4.79 15.11
CA GLU A 106 19.55 -5.57 13.92
C GLU A 106 18.77 -6.90 13.92
N GLY A 107 18.77 -7.63 15.03
CA GLY A 107 18.06 -8.90 15.10
C GLY A 107 16.53 -8.75 15.08
N ILE A 108 15.96 -7.65 15.56
CA ILE A 108 14.54 -7.30 15.32
C ILE A 108 14.27 -7.16 13.81
N LEU A 109 15.14 -6.45 13.10
CA LEU A 109 15.00 -6.26 11.64
C LEU A 109 15.18 -7.56 10.87
N LEU A 110 16.14 -8.41 11.27
CA LEU A 110 16.35 -9.73 10.68
C LEU A 110 15.16 -10.67 10.92
N TYR A 111 14.61 -10.67 12.15
CA TYR A 111 13.37 -11.39 12.45
C TYR A 111 12.23 -10.94 11.53
N MET A 112 12.05 -9.62 11.38
CA MET A 112 10.99 -9.09 10.53
C MET A 112 11.21 -9.37 9.04
N ALA A 113 12.46 -9.33 8.56
CA ALA A 113 12.80 -9.74 7.21
C ALA A 113 12.39 -11.21 6.96
N GLY A 114 12.74 -12.11 7.89
CA GLY A 114 12.34 -13.52 7.85
C GLY A 114 10.82 -13.70 7.87
N ALA A 115 10.12 -13.01 8.77
CA ALA A 115 8.67 -13.06 8.86
C ALA A 115 7.98 -12.58 7.56
N LEU A 116 8.43 -11.46 6.99
CA LEU A 116 7.90 -10.94 5.72
C LEU A 116 8.12 -11.94 4.57
N GLN A 117 9.32 -12.55 4.51
CA GLN A 117 9.63 -13.58 3.51
C GLN A 117 8.75 -14.82 3.69
N THR A 118 8.55 -15.28 4.93
CA THR A 118 7.71 -16.45 5.25
C THR A 118 6.26 -16.22 4.85
N ARG A 119 5.81 -14.96 4.87
CA ARG A 119 4.49 -14.54 4.38
C ARG A 119 4.41 -14.41 2.85
N GLY A 120 5.49 -14.71 2.13
CA GLY A 120 5.53 -14.79 0.67
C GLY A 120 5.65 -13.42 -0.02
N ILE A 121 6.28 -12.42 0.61
CA ILE A 121 6.49 -11.13 -0.05
C ILE A 121 7.44 -11.29 -1.25
N PRO A 122 7.08 -10.80 -2.46
CA PRO A 122 8.01 -10.79 -3.58
C PRO A 122 9.19 -9.87 -3.32
N LEU A 123 10.40 -10.42 -3.36
CA LEU A 123 11.66 -9.72 -3.14
C LEU A 123 12.40 -9.48 -4.44
N TYR A 124 12.96 -8.28 -4.56
CA TYR A 124 13.82 -7.90 -5.68
C TYR A 124 15.20 -7.60 -5.13
N GLY A 125 16.25 -7.97 -5.85
CA GLY A 125 17.63 -7.71 -5.44
C GLY A 125 18.56 -7.66 -6.63
N LYS A 126 19.80 -7.22 -6.40
CA LYS A 126 20.89 -7.30 -7.38
C LYS A 126 21.71 -8.54 -7.10
N HIS A 127 22.02 -9.33 -8.12
CA HIS A 127 22.95 -10.47 -8.04
C HIS A 127 24.35 -10.03 -8.46
N PRO A 128 25.31 -9.78 -7.55
CA PRO A 128 26.61 -9.23 -7.93
C PRO A 128 27.35 -10.14 -8.95
N PRO A 129 28.03 -9.56 -9.96
CA PRO A 129 28.32 -8.14 -10.16
C PRO A 129 27.21 -7.34 -10.88
N SER A 130 26.05 -7.94 -11.18
CA SER A 130 24.93 -7.26 -11.86
C SER A 130 24.43 -6.06 -11.05
N GLN A 131 24.06 -5.00 -11.78
CA GLN A 131 23.41 -3.81 -11.22
C GLN A 131 21.89 -3.81 -11.39
N GLN A 132 21.32 -4.85 -12.02
CA GLN A 132 19.90 -4.92 -12.30
C GLN A 132 19.15 -5.57 -11.13
N HIS A 133 18.06 -4.93 -10.71
CA HIS A 133 17.13 -5.52 -9.73
C HIS A 133 16.25 -6.56 -10.41
N GLU A 134 16.49 -7.82 -10.13
CA GLU A 134 15.69 -8.96 -10.57
C GLU A 134 14.76 -9.47 -9.47
N LEU A 135 13.72 -10.19 -9.87
CA LEU A 135 12.84 -10.88 -8.93
C LEU A 135 13.54 -12.15 -8.43
N ILE A 136 13.66 -12.29 -7.12
CA ILE A 136 14.29 -13.46 -6.49
C ILE A 136 13.22 -14.56 -6.35
N ALA A 137 13.53 -15.76 -6.83
CA ALA A 137 12.63 -16.91 -6.71
C ALA A 137 12.43 -17.29 -5.23
N LEU A 138 11.21 -17.66 -4.84
CA LEU A 138 10.90 -17.97 -3.44
C LEU A 138 11.71 -19.16 -2.89
N ASP A 139 12.09 -20.09 -3.75
CA ASP A 139 12.89 -21.26 -3.38
C ASP A 139 14.34 -20.93 -3.02
N GLU A 140 14.86 -19.79 -3.47
CA GLU A 140 16.22 -19.34 -3.12
C GLU A 140 16.36 -19.08 -1.62
N PHE A 141 15.29 -18.61 -0.97
CA PHE A 141 15.29 -18.30 0.45
C PHE A 141 15.39 -19.53 1.36
N LYS A 142 15.18 -20.74 0.82
CA LYS A 142 15.36 -21.99 1.57
C LYS A 142 16.84 -22.32 1.80
N ARG A 143 17.75 -21.65 1.09
CA ARG A 143 19.19 -21.97 1.05
C ARG A 143 20.04 -21.01 1.88
N GLY A 144 19.42 -20.04 2.57
CA GLY A 144 20.17 -18.94 3.14
C GLY A 144 19.41 -18.11 4.16
N GLY A 145 20.04 -17.02 4.55
CA GLY A 145 19.53 -16.07 5.54
C GLY A 145 19.76 -14.63 5.14
N PHE A 146 19.08 -13.73 5.85
CA PHE A 146 19.25 -12.30 5.66
C PHE A 146 20.46 -11.76 6.44
N GLY A 147 21.12 -10.74 5.89
CA GLY A 147 22.21 -9.99 6.52
C GLY A 147 21.98 -8.49 6.45
N ASP A 148 22.80 -7.71 7.15
CA ASP A 148 22.74 -6.23 7.22
C ASP A 148 21.31 -5.71 7.48
N GLY A 149 20.65 -6.26 8.51
CA GLY A 149 19.27 -5.90 8.87
C GLY A 149 18.24 -6.17 7.76
N GLY A 150 18.50 -7.13 6.88
CA GLY A 150 17.61 -7.48 5.75
C GLY A 150 17.93 -6.77 4.44
N ASN A 151 19.08 -6.09 4.33
CA ASN A 151 19.51 -5.47 3.07
C ASN A 151 20.20 -6.45 2.12
N GLU A 152 20.71 -7.56 2.66
CA GLU A 152 21.45 -8.59 1.92
C GLU A 152 20.86 -9.98 2.16
N PHE A 153 21.10 -10.89 1.23
CA PHE A 153 20.81 -12.31 1.37
C PHE A 153 22.06 -13.14 1.06
N HIS A 154 22.36 -14.08 1.95
CA HIS A 154 23.54 -14.95 1.91
C HIS A 154 23.08 -16.40 1.88
N TYR A 155 23.70 -17.24 1.07
CA TYR A 155 23.53 -18.69 1.25
C TYR A 155 24.23 -19.16 2.52
N HIS A 156 23.76 -20.26 3.09
CA HIS A 156 24.41 -20.86 4.25
C HIS A 156 25.85 -21.26 3.92
N GLY A 157 26.81 -20.75 4.68
CA GLY A 157 28.24 -21.03 4.51
C GLY A 157 28.99 -20.09 3.57
N ASP A 158 28.28 -19.29 2.78
CA ASP A 158 28.91 -18.30 1.91
C ASP A 158 29.30 -17.05 2.70
N LYS A 159 30.49 -16.51 2.42
CA LYS A 159 30.97 -15.25 3.03
C LYS A 159 30.48 -14.01 2.30
N SER A 160 30.09 -14.15 1.05
CA SER A 160 29.68 -13.04 0.18
C SER A 160 28.17 -13.08 -0.06
N PRO A 161 27.50 -11.93 -0.08
CA PRO A 161 26.06 -11.88 -0.32
C PRO A 161 25.75 -12.38 -1.72
N LYS A 162 24.80 -13.30 -1.82
CA LYS A 162 24.23 -13.74 -3.10
C LYS A 162 23.41 -12.61 -3.71
N TYR A 163 22.60 -11.91 -2.91
CA TYR A 163 21.82 -10.77 -3.34
C TYR A 163 22.05 -9.57 -2.43
N VAL A 164 22.15 -8.38 -3.04
CA VAL A 164 22.35 -7.10 -2.35
C VAL A 164 21.26 -6.09 -2.74
N GLU A 165 21.14 -5.01 -1.97
CA GLU A 165 20.16 -3.95 -2.16
C GLU A 165 18.73 -4.50 -2.31
N LEU A 166 18.36 -5.39 -1.39
CA LEU A 166 17.04 -6.01 -1.40
C LEU A 166 15.94 -4.94 -1.34
N ALA A 167 14.86 -5.15 -2.07
CA ALA A 167 13.74 -4.24 -2.14
C ALA A 167 12.41 -4.97 -2.33
N VAL A 168 11.32 -4.34 -1.87
CA VAL A 168 9.95 -4.82 -2.02
C VAL A 168 9.06 -3.74 -2.60
N LYS A 169 7.95 -4.14 -3.24
CA LYS A 169 6.93 -3.17 -3.67
C LYS A 169 6.14 -2.67 -2.48
N ALA A 170 5.92 -1.36 -2.41
CA ALA A 170 5.15 -0.72 -1.34
C ALA A 170 3.72 -1.29 -1.20
N CYS A 171 3.10 -1.67 -2.33
CA CYS A 171 1.76 -2.27 -2.31
C CYS A 171 1.74 -3.66 -1.67
N ASP A 172 2.77 -4.47 -1.90
CA ASP A 172 2.82 -5.84 -1.39
C ASP A 172 3.17 -5.83 0.09
N LEU A 173 4.07 -4.94 0.52
CA LEU A 173 4.36 -4.71 1.94
C LEU A 173 3.09 -4.35 2.73
N ARG A 174 2.29 -3.39 2.25
CA ARG A 174 1.04 -3.00 2.93
C ARG A 174 0.08 -4.18 3.08
N LYS A 175 -0.11 -4.98 2.01
CA LYS A 175 -0.99 -6.17 2.06
C LYS A 175 -0.52 -7.18 3.10
N ILE A 176 0.78 -7.45 3.15
CA ILE A 176 1.35 -8.41 4.11
C ILE A 176 1.19 -7.91 5.54
N ILE A 177 1.51 -6.63 5.83
CA ILE A 177 1.34 -6.04 7.17
C ILE A 177 -0.12 -6.11 7.61
N SER A 178 -1.07 -5.76 6.74
CA SER A 178 -2.51 -5.89 7.04
C SER A 178 -2.91 -7.33 7.36
N GLY A 179 -2.37 -8.31 6.63
CA GLY A 179 -2.59 -9.73 6.91
C GLY A 179 -2.02 -10.17 8.27
N MET A 180 -0.80 -9.72 8.60
CA MET A 180 -0.16 -10.03 9.89
C MET A 180 -0.91 -9.42 11.08
N LYS A 181 -1.47 -8.22 10.93
CA LYS A 181 -2.34 -7.59 11.94
C LYS A 181 -3.59 -8.43 12.21
N LYS A 182 -4.26 -8.88 11.15
CA LYS A 182 -5.47 -9.72 11.27
C LYS A 182 -5.20 -11.05 11.98
N VAL A 183 -4.10 -11.73 11.64
CA VAL A 183 -3.72 -12.98 12.33
C VAL A 183 -3.54 -12.74 13.83
N SER A 184 -2.96 -11.60 14.21
CA SER A 184 -2.78 -11.26 15.61
C SER A 184 -4.10 -11.00 16.35
N SER A 185 -5.06 -10.30 15.72
CA SER A 185 -6.38 -10.07 16.33
C SER A 185 -7.15 -11.37 16.52
N ASP A 186 -7.11 -12.25 15.51
CA ASP A 186 -7.82 -13.54 15.53
C ASP A 186 -7.21 -14.52 16.55
N ALA A 187 -5.92 -14.39 16.84
CA ALA A 187 -5.26 -15.14 17.89
C ALA A 187 -5.70 -14.64 19.26
N ILE A 188 -5.65 -13.33 19.53
CA ILE A 188 -6.05 -12.75 20.82
C ILE A 188 -7.51 -13.08 21.17
N GLY A 189 -8.43 -12.98 20.19
CA GLY A 189 -9.84 -13.30 20.41
C GLY A 189 -10.16 -14.78 20.67
N ARG A 190 -9.21 -15.70 20.45
CA ARG A 190 -9.37 -17.14 20.77
C ARG A 190 -8.96 -17.51 22.20
N TRP A 191 -8.21 -16.65 22.88
CA TRP A 191 -7.69 -16.90 24.22
C TRP A 191 -8.39 -16.10 25.32
N ASN A 192 -9.36 -15.26 24.94
CA ASN A 192 -10.28 -14.56 25.85
C ASN A 192 -11.66 -15.21 25.77
#